data_AF-A0A444V095-F1
#
_entry.id   AF-A0A444V095-F1
#
_cell.length_a   1.000
_cell.length_b   1.000
_cell.length_c   1.000
_cell.angle_alpha   90.00
_cell.angle_beta   90.00
_cell.angle_gamma   90.00
#
_symmetry.space_group_name_H-M   'P 1'
#
loop_
_entity.id
_entity.type
_entity.pdbx_description
1 polymer ?
#
loop_
_entity_poly.entity_id
_entity_poly.type
_entity_poly.pdbx_seq_one_letter_code
_entity_poly.pdbx_strand_id
1 'polypeptide(L)'
;PVCLLCTETVALIKSSNLKRHYDSKHSKEFDKTYPSGSEQRLEKISSLQASYQRSTALIKRSMTDQERATEASLRVAWILCKKMAPYSQSEMIKACMVESASVLFPENKNLVDTFKRIPLSNNSTTRRCEAVLCSHLSEEYGKVMSTVIKLVNFIRSKSSLQHRQFKAFLQEVDAEFDDLLLHNNIRWLSKGAVLKRFFGLRDAILQFLSDDSSSHAEEFLNFMRDEHQMEVVAFLVDIFEHLNTLNLALQGKQRVIFDLWESVKAFKEKLVVFQEDLQLEKRLHFPTLKEDLAPSAGQKT
;
A
#
# COMPACT_ATOMS: atom_id res chain seq x y z
N PRO A 1 14.42 9.89 1.63
CA PRO A 1 15.46 9.00 1.04
C PRO A 1 16.80 9.74 1.02
N VAL A 2 17.94 9.04 1.08
CA VAL A 2 19.28 9.67 1.06
C VAL A 2 19.82 9.70 -0.37
N CYS A 3 20.27 10.87 -0.82
CA CYS A 3 20.93 11.02 -2.12
C CYS A 3 22.34 10.45 -2.04
N LEU A 4 22.71 9.53 -2.94
CA LEU A 4 24.06 8.92 -2.91
C LEU A 4 25.17 9.85 -3.42
N LEU A 5 24.81 10.94 -4.11
CA LEU A 5 25.77 11.89 -4.69
C LEU A 5 26.24 12.93 -3.67
N CYS A 6 25.33 13.46 -2.85
CA CYS A 6 25.63 14.47 -1.84
C CYS A 6 25.35 14.04 -0.40
N THR A 7 24.86 12.82 -0.17
CA THR A 7 24.49 12.28 1.15
C THR A 7 23.39 13.05 1.89
N GLU A 8 22.77 14.05 1.25
CA GLU A 8 21.65 14.79 1.83
C GLU A 8 20.38 13.94 1.88
N THR A 9 19.58 14.14 2.93
CA THR A 9 18.26 13.54 3.03
C THR A 9 17.25 14.36 2.24
N VAL A 10 16.65 13.76 1.22
CA VAL A 10 15.55 14.36 0.48
C VAL A 10 14.27 14.22 1.31
N ALA A 11 13.59 15.35 1.54
CA ALA A 11 12.33 15.39 2.26
C ALA A 11 11.26 14.59 1.49
N LEU A 12 10.66 13.59 2.15
CA LEU A 12 9.64 12.67 1.63
C LEU A 12 10.13 11.80 0.45
N ILE A 13 9.83 10.50 0.49
CA ILE A 13 10.18 9.56 -0.60
C ILE A 13 9.14 9.70 -1.73
N LYS A 14 9.27 10.75 -2.55
CA LYS A 14 8.45 10.98 -3.76
C LYS A 14 9.37 11.12 -4.99
N SER A 15 9.02 10.51 -6.12
CA SER A 15 9.79 10.61 -7.38
C SER A 15 10.01 12.06 -7.82
N SER A 16 9.00 12.92 -7.72
CA SER A 16 9.09 14.34 -8.06
C SER A 16 10.10 15.11 -7.20
N ASN A 17 10.19 14.79 -5.90
CA ASN A 17 11.17 15.41 -4.99
C ASN A 17 12.59 14.93 -5.30
N LEU A 18 12.76 13.64 -5.60
CA LEU A 18 14.03 13.06 -6.01
C LEU A 18 14.52 13.66 -7.33
N LYS A 19 13.63 13.76 -8.32
CA LYS A 19 13.93 14.35 -9.63
C LYS A 19 14.33 15.81 -9.50
N ARG A 20 13.55 16.63 -8.77
CA ARG A 20 13.88 18.04 -8.53
C ARG A 20 15.23 18.21 -7.82
N HIS A 21 15.50 17.38 -6.81
CA HIS A 21 16.79 17.40 -6.12
C HIS A 21 17.95 17.05 -7.07
N TYR A 22 17.78 16.04 -7.91
CA TYR A 22 18.78 15.65 -8.91
C TYR A 22 19.01 16.76 -9.94
N ASP A 23 17.95 17.28 -10.54
CA ASP A 23 18.01 18.28 -11.61
C ASP A 23 18.65 19.59 -11.11
N SER A 24 18.33 20.01 -9.87
CA SER A 24 18.86 21.26 -9.30
C SER A 24 20.29 21.17 -8.77
N LYS A 25 20.68 20.03 -8.16
CA LYS A 25 21.97 19.91 -7.47
C LYS A 25 23.03 19.14 -8.24
N HIS A 26 22.65 18.20 -9.11
CA HIS A 26 23.57 17.20 -9.65
C HIS A 26 23.62 17.17 -11.18
N SER A 27 22.50 17.40 -11.88
CA SER A 27 22.40 17.17 -13.32
C SER A 27 23.50 17.89 -14.14
N LYS A 28 23.78 19.17 -13.85
CA LYS A 28 24.78 19.96 -14.62
C LYS A 28 26.19 19.39 -14.62
N GLU A 29 26.66 18.88 -13.47
CA GLU A 29 28.02 18.36 -13.34
C GLU A 29 28.06 16.85 -13.56
N PHE A 30 27.13 16.13 -12.94
CA PHE A 30 27.13 14.67 -12.96
C PHE A 30 26.82 14.10 -14.35
N ASP A 31 25.86 14.68 -15.09
CA ASP A 31 25.55 14.21 -16.45
C ASP A 31 26.67 14.56 -17.45
N LYS A 32 27.41 15.63 -17.19
CA LYS A 32 28.58 16.03 -18.00
C LYS A 32 29.76 15.08 -17.80
N THR A 33 30.05 14.70 -16.56
CA THR A 33 31.17 13.79 -16.22
C THR A 33 30.81 12.32 -16.46
N TYR A 34 29.55 11.94 -16.26
CA TYR A 34 29.05 10.57 -16.41
C TYR A 34 27.78 10.57 -17.28
N PRO A 35 27.90 10.55 -18.62
CA PRO A 35 26.76 10.60 -19.52
C PRO A 35 25.75 9.47 -19.29
N SER A 36 24.45 9.75 -19.46
CA SER A 36 23.39 8.76 -19.30
C SER A 36 23.60 7.55 -20.20
N GLY A 37 23.55 6.34 -19.63
CA GLY A 37 23.75 5.08 -20.36
C GLY A 37 25.22 4.68 -20.59
N SER A 38 26.20 5.47 -20.13
CA SER A 38 27.62 5.09 -20.24
C SER A 38 28.02 4.02 -19.20
N GLU A 39 29.00 3.20 -19.56
CA GLU A 39 29.58 2.18 -18.67
C GLU A 39 30.22 2.83 -17.42
N GLN A 40 30.90 3.96 -17.61
CA GLN A 40 31.49 4.77 -16.54
C GLN A 40 30.44 5.24 -15.52
N ARG A 41 29.21 5.55 -15.96
CA ARG A 41 28.10 5.92 -15.07
C ARG A 41 27.62 4.72 -14.26
N LEU A 42 27.51 3.54 -14.87
CA LEU A 42 27.13 2.30 -14.19
C LEU A 42 28.14 1.92 -13.10
N GLU A 43 29.43 2.00 -13.42
CA GLU A 43 30.52 1.75 -12.46
C GLU A 43 30.48 2.77 -11.31
N LYS A 44 30.29 4.05 -11.62
CA LYS A 44 30.21 5.11 -10.60
C LYS A 44 29.03 4.88 -9.66
N ILE A 45 27.84 4.59 -10.19
CA ILE A 45 26.65 4.29 -9.39
C ILE A 45 26.90 3.06 -8.49
N SER A 46 27.49 2.00 -9.05
CA SER A 46 27.84 0.79 -8.30
C SER A 46 28.82 1.08 -7.15
N SER A 47 29.81 1.94 -7.40
CA SER A 47 30.79 2.37 -6.38
C SER A 47 30.13 3.17 -5.25
N LEU A 48 29.18 4.05 -5.57
CA LEU A 48 28.43 4.86 -4.62
C LEU A 48 27.49 4.01 -3.77
N GLN A 49 26.82 3.03 -4.39
CA GLN A 49 26.00 2.04 -3.69
C GLN A 49 26.85 1.21 -2.72
N ALA A 50 28.01 0.71 -3.16
CA ALA A 50 28.92 -0.04 -2.29
C ALA A 50 29.44 0.81 -1.12
N SER A 51 29.76 2.09 -1.36
CA SER A 51 30.18 3.03 -0.33
C SER A 51 29.08 3.30 0.70
N TYR A 52 27.85 3.51 0.24
CA TYR A 52 26.69 3.71 1.10
C TYR A 52 26.33 2.47 1.91
N GLN A 53 26.47 1.27 1.33
CA GLN A 53 26.31 0.03 2.07
C GLN A 53 27.35 -0.12 3.18
N ARG A 54 28.60 0.30 2.93
CA ARG A 54 29.66 0.33 3.96
C ARG A 54 29.35 1.35 5.06
N SER A 55 28.89 2.56 4.71
CA SER A 55 28.59 3.60 5.70
C SER A 55 27.36 3.27 6.55
N THR A 56 26.34 2.65 5.96
CA THR A 56 25.14 2.18 6.68
C THR A 56 25.36 0.86 7.43
N ALA A 57 26.51 0.19 7.25
CA ALA A 57 26.82 -1.06 7.96
C ALA A 57 26.87 -0.87 9.48
N LEU A 58 27.33 0.30 9.96
CA LEU A 58 27.32 0.63 11.39
C LEU A 58 25.89 0.80 11.93
N ILE A 59 25.01 1.45 11.17
CA ILE A 59 23.59 1.62 11.50
C ILE A 59 22.85 0.26 11.50
N LYS A 60 23.20 -0.63 10.57
CA LYS A 60 22.68 -2.01 10.56
C LYS A 60 23.20 -2.82 11.76
N ARG A 61 24.45 -2.59 12.19
CA ARG A 61 25.02 -3.19 13.41
C ARG A 61 24.37 -2.66 14.69
N SER A 62 23.87 -1.42 14.68
CA SER A 62 23.13 -0.83 15.81
C SER A 62 21.65 -1.21 15.86
N MET A 63 21.13 -1.97 14.89
CA MET A 63 19.77 -2.50 14.99
C MET A 63 19.62 -3.33 16.26
N THR A 64 18.49 -3.19 16.92
CA THR A 64 18.10 -4.05 18.04
C THR A 64 17.81 -5.46 17.54
N ASP A 65 17.88 -6.46 18.43
CA ASP A 65 17.45 -7.83 18.10
C ASP A 65 16.00 -7.88 17.61
N GLN A 66 15.14 -7.00 18.16
CA GLN A 66 13.73 -6.91 17.80
C GLN A 66 13.52 -6.38 16.36
N GLU A 67 14.30 -5.39 15.95
CA GLU A 67 14.26 -4.86 14.58
C GLU A 67 14.76 -5.89 13.58
N ARG A 68 15.83 -6.62 13.91
CA ARG A 68 16.33 -7.73 13.08
C ARG A 68 15.29 -8.85 12.92
N ALA A 69 14.62 -9.22 14.02
CA ALA A 69 13.55 -10.21 13.99
C ALA A 69 12.37 -9.72 13.13
N THR A 70 12.04 -8.42 13.21
CA THR A 70 10.98 -7.80 12.39
C THR A 70 11.34 -7.79 10.91
N GLU A 71 12.57 -7.42 10.55
CA GLU A 71 13.08 -7.48 9.18
C GLU A 71 13.04 -8.91 8.63
N ALA A 72 13.50 -9.90 9.39
CA ALA A 72 13.46 -11.31 8.98
C ALA A 72 12.02 -11.76 8.67
N SER A 73 11.07 -11.41 9.52
CA SER A 73 9.66 -11.73 9.28
C SER A 73 9.02 -10.99 8.10
N LEU A 74 9.46 -9.76 7.78
CA LEU A 74 9.03 -9.05 6.57
C LEU A 74 9.50 -9.77 5.30
N ARG A 75 10.73 -10.29 5.32
CA ARG A 75 11.27 -11.08 4.21
C ARG A 75 10.52 -12.40 4.01
N VAL A 76 10.22 -13.11 5.10
CA VAL A 76 9.39 -14.33 5.03
C VAL A 76 8.00 -14.01 4.47
N ALA A 77 7.37 -12.93 4.94
CA ALA A 77 6.08 -12.46 4.42
C ALA A 77 6.15 -12.12 2.92
N TRP A 78 7.21 -11.46 2.46
CA TRP A 78 7.42 -11.19 1.03
C TRP A 78 7.52 -12.47 0.19
N ILE A 79 8.26 -13.47 0.66
CA ILE A 79 8.39 -14.77 -0.03
C ILE A 79 7.02 -15.45 -0.11
N LEU A 80 6.28 -15.49 1.00
CA LEU A 80 4.93 -16.06 1.07
C LEU A 80 3.99 -15.38 0.08
N CYS A 81 3.98 -14.04 0.04
CA CYS A 81 3.20 -13.25 -0.93
C CYS A 81 3.59 -13.60 -2.36
N LYS A 82 4.89 -13.60 -2.68
CA LYS A 82 5.40 -13.89 -4.03
C LYS A 82 5.00 -15.28 -4.51
N LYS A 83 4.85 -16.24 -3.59
CA LYS A 83 4.45 -17.62 -3.89
C LYS A 83 2.95 -17.87 -3.75
N MET A 84 2.15 -16.87 -3.36
CA MET A 84 0.71 -17.00 -3.09
C MET A 84 0.42 -18.11 -2.06
N ALA A 85 1.30 -18.27 -1.08
CA ALA A 85 1.20 -19.30 -0.06
C ALA A 85 0.22 -18.88 1.06
N PRO A 86 -0.58 -19.81 1.62
CA PRO A 86 -1.45 -19.53 2.76
C PRO A 86 -0.68 -18.97 3.96
N TYR A 87 -1.24 -17.97 4.65
CA TYR A 87 -0.60 -17.35 5.81
C TYR A 87 -0.37 -18.32 6.96
N SER A 88 -1.21 -19.36 7.08
CA SER A 88 -1.04 -20.47 8.03
C SER A 88 0.29 -21.21 7.88
N GLN A 89 0.97 -21.08 6.75
CA GLN A 89 2.29 -21.68 6.54
C GLN A 89 3.42 -20.92 7.24
N SER A 90 3.22 -19.68 7.72
CA SER A 90 4.30 -18.93 8.38
C SER A 90 4.71 -19.52 9.73
N GLU A 91 3.75 -20.07 10.47
CA GLU A 91 4.04 -20.79 11.73
C GLU A 91 4.77 -22.09 11.46
N MET A 92 4.42 -22.80 10.38
CA MET A 92 5.14 -24.00 9.93
C MET A 92 6.58 -23.67 9.53
N ILE A 93 6.80 -22.58 8.76
CA ILE A 93 8.15 -22.12 8.40
C ILE A 93 8.97 -21.84 9.66
N LYS A 94 8.38 -21.19 10.67
CA LYS A 94 9.04 -20.95 11.95
C LYS A 94 9.42 -22.24 12.67
N ALA A 95 8.50 -23.20 12.75
CA ALA A 95 8.76 -24.50 13.35
C ALA A 95 9.91 -25.22 12.64
N CYS A 96 9.90 -25.28 11.31
CA CYS A 96 10.97 -25.86 10.51
C CYS A 96 12.33 -25.20 10.78
N MET A 97 12.38 -23.87 10.88
CA MET A 97 13.62 -23.14 11.18
C MET A 97 14.16 -23.47 12.59
N VAL A 98 13.28 -23.56 13.58
CA VAL A 98 13.65 -23.89 14.97
C VAL A 98 14.17 -25.32 15.08
N GLU A 99 13.47 -26.30 14.51
CA GLU A 99 13.90 -27.70 14.50
C GLU A 99 15.24 -27.87 13.77
N SER A 100 15.36 -27.31 12.56
CA SER A 100 16.61 -27.38 11.79
C SER A 100 17.79 -26.76 12.56
N ALA A 101 17.57 -25.62 13.23
CA ALA A 101 18.61 -24.97 14.01
C ALA A 101 19.04 -25.80 15.23
N SER A 102 18.09 -26.50 15.89
CA SER A 102 18.40 -27.34 17.05
C SER A 102 19.26 -28.54 16.70
N VAL A 103 19.09 -29.12 15.50
CA VAL A 103 19.86 -30.28 15.03
C VAL A 103 21.21 -29.86 14.47
N LEU A 104 21.26 -28.80 13.65
CA LEU A 104 22.49 -28.35 13.00
C LEU A 104 23.42 -27.57 13.94
N PHE A 105 22.87 -26.90 14.96
CA PHE A 105 23.61 -26.04 15.88
C PHE A 105 23.27 -26.32 17.36
N PRO A 106 23.47 -27.57 17.84
CA PRO A 106 23.04 -27.99 19.18
C PRO A 106 23.71 -27.20 20.32
N GLU A 107 24.95 -26.77 20.12
CA GLU A 107 25.74 -25.97 21.08
C GLU A 107 25.28 -24.49 21.13
N ASN A 108 24.52 -24.01 20.14
CA ASN A 108 24.18 -22.59 19.99
C ASN A 108 22.71 -22.31 20.35
N LYS A 109 22.38 -22.41 21.64
CA LYS A 109 21.02 -22.14 22.15
C LYS A 109 20.50 -20.74 21.81
N ASN A 110 21.40 -19.74 21.78
CA ASN A 110 21.06 -18.37 21.41
C ASN A 110 20.52 -18.25 19.98
N LEU A 111 21.04 -19.06 19.04
CA LEU A 111 20.56 -19.08 17.67
C LEU A 111 19.11 -19.59 17.59
N VAL A 112 18.81 -20.70 18.29
CA VAL A 112 17.46 -21.27 18.35
C VAL A 112 16.47 -20.27 18.95
N ASP A 113 16.86 -19.59 20.04
CA ASP A 113 16.00 -18.57 20.66
C ASP A 113 15.79 -17.34 19.77
N THR A 114 16.76 -17.01 18.91
CA THR A 114 16.61 -15.95 17.91
C THR A 114 15.52 -16.31 16.89
N PHE A 115 15.48 -17.55 16.38
CA PHE A 115 14.41 -18.00 15.49
C PHE A 115 13.04 -18.02 16.18
N LYS A 116 12.99 -18.40 17.46
CA LYS A 116 11.75 -18.34 18.27
C LYS A 116 11.22 -16.92 18.47
N ARG A 117 12.09 -15.91 18.50
CA ARG A 117 11.67 -14.50 18.62
C ARG A 117 11.16 -13.90 17.32
N ILE A 118 11.36 -14.55 16.16
CA ILE A 118 10.81 -14.06 14.89
C ILE A 118 9.28 -14.09 14.96
N PRO A 119 8.60 -12.94 14.81
CA PRO A 119 7.15 -12.86 14.86
C PRO A 119 6.53 -13.39 13.56
N LEU A 120 6.19 -14.68 13.50
CA LEU A 120 5.55 -15.33 12.34
C LEU A 120 4.17 -15.91 12.66
N SER A 121 3.48 -15.37 13.68
CA SER A 121 2.08 -15.73 13.93
C SER A 121 1.23 -15.33 12.74
N ASN A 122 0.13 -16.04 12.51
CA ASN A 122 -0.78 -15.75 11.39
C ASN A 122 -1.18 -14.26 11.35
N ASN A 123 -1.50 -13.66 12.50
CA ASN A 123 -1.84 -12.24 12.61
C ASN A 123 -0.67 -11.31 12.24
N SER A 124 0.55 -11.62 12.70
CA SER A 124 1.74 -10.83 12.38
C SER A 124 2.13 -10.95 10.91
N THR A 125 2.03 -12.16 10.34
CA THR A 125 2.31 -12.44 8.94
C THR A 125 1.32 -11.74 8.03
N THR A 126 0.02 -11.81 8.31
CA THR A 126 -1.01 -11.06 7.55
C THR A 126 -0.67 -9.57 7.52
N ARG A 127 -0.44 -8.92 8.68
CA ARG A 127 -0.08 -7.50 8.73
C ARG A 127 1.18 -7.15 7.92
N ARG A 128 2.16 -8.05 7.89
CA ARG A 128 3.39 -7.84 7.12
C ARG A 128 3.21 -8.05 5.64
N CYS A 129 2.46 -9.07 5.24
CA CYS A 129 2.07 -9.28 3.86
C CYS A 129 1.33 -8.04 3.33
N GLU A 130 0.40 -7.49 4.11
CA GLU A 130 -0.29 -6.23 3.78
C GLU A 130 0.68 -5.06 3.61
N ALA A 131 1.62 -4.86 4.55
CA ALA A 131 2.60 -3.77 4.47
C ALA A 131 3.50 -3.91 3.23
N VAL A 132 3.95 -5.13 2.93
CA VAL A 132 4.79 -5.44 1.77
C VAL A 132 4.02 -5.21 0.47
N LEU A 133 2.77 -5.70 0.36
CA LEU A 133 1.95 -5.51 -0.83
C LEU A 133 1.59 -4.04 -1.07
N CYS A 134 1.29 -3.28 -0.01
CA CYS A 134 1.03 -1.84 -0.12
C CYS A 134 2.25 -1.07 -0.68
N SER A 135 3.47 -1.51 -0.37
CA SER A 135 4.69 -0.90 -0.92
C SER A 135 4.96 -1.26 -2.40
N HIS A 136 4.22 -2.26 -2.91
CA HIS A 136 4.33 -2.77 -4.28
C HIS A 136 3.12 -2.45 -5.17
N LEU A 137 2.07 -1.80 -4.64
CA LEU A 137 1.14 -1.05 -5.49
C LEU A 137 1.96 -0.09 -6.35
N SER A 138 1.57 0.11 -7.61
CA SER A 138 2.27 1.09 -8.46
C SER A 138 2.36 2.44 -7.73
N GLU A 139 3.39 3.24 -8.04
CA GLU A 139 3.61 4.54 -7.38
C GLU A 139 2.36 5.42 -7.41
N GLU A 140 1.59 5.30 -8.49
CA GLU A 140 0.30 5.94 -8.68
C GLU A 140 -0.78 5.45 -7.72
N TYR A 141 -1.10 4.15 -7.70
CA TYR A 141 -2.14 3.61 -6.81
C TYR A 141 -1.82 3.88 -5.34
N GLY A 142 -0.54 3.75 -4.95
CA GLY A 142 -0.09 4.06 -3.59
C GLY A 142 -0.28 5.53 -3.22
N LYS A 143 -0.03 6.45 -4.16
CA LYS A 143 -0.23 7.89 -3.97
C LYS A 143 -1.71 8.21 -3.81
N VAL A 144 -2.58 7.71 -4.69
CA VAL A 144 -4.05 7.88 -4.61
C VAL A 144 -4.57 7.41 -3.25
N MET A 145 -4.21 6.19 -2.84
CA MET A 145 -4.59 5.63 -1.54
C MET A 145 -4.14 6.51 -0.37
N SER A 146 -2.90 7.00 -0.41
CA SER A 146 -2.39 7.87 0.65
C SER A 146 -3.15 9.20 0.72
N THR A 147 -3.52 9.77 -0.42
CA THR A 147 -4.29 11.02 -0.49
C THR A 147 -5.70 10.82 0.08
N VAL A 148 -6.43 9.78 -0.33
CA VAL A 148 -7.76 9.46 0.21
C VAL A 148 -7.72 9.28 1.72
N ILE A 149 -6.74 8.53 2.25
CA ILE A 149 -6.61 8.31 3.69
C ILE A 149 -6.36 9.63 4.44
N LYS A 150 -5.51 10.52 3.89
CA LYS A 150 -5.26 11.83 4.49
C LYS A 150 -6.50 12.71 4.49
N LEU A 151 -7.27 12.70 3.40
CA LEU A 151 -8.52 13.41 3.26
C LEU A 151 -9.54 12.93 4.29
N VAL A 152 -9.78 11.62 4.36
CA VAL A 152 -10.69 11.02 5.35
C VAL A 152 -10.25 11.36 6.78
N ASN A 153 -8.95 11.30 7.07
CA ASN A 153 -8.42 11.66 8.38
C ASN A 153 -8.53 13.16 8.66
N PHE A 154 -8.44 14.02 7.66
CA PHE A 154 -8.66 15.45 7.81
C PHE A 154 -10.10 15.73 8.28
N ILE A 155 -11.10 15.13 7.61
CA ILE A 155 -12.51 15.30 7.99
C ILE A 155 -12.80 14.67 9.36
N ARG A 156 -12.26 13.48 9.62
CA ARG A 156 -12.58 12.70 10.82
C ARG A 156 -11.77 13.03 12.07
N SER A 157 -10.52 13.48 11.93
CA SER A 157 -9.55 13.57 13.03
C SER A 157 -9.06 14.98 13.34
N LYS A 158 -9.31 15.98 12.48
CA LYS A 158 -8.86 17.36 12.72
C LYS A 158 -9.55 17.96 13.96
N SER A 159 -10.85 17.73 14.13
CA SER A 159 -11.54 18.04 15.39
C SER A 159 -12.85 17.28 15.56
N SER A 160 -13.25 17.01 16.81
CA SER A 160 -14.55 16.41 17.14
C SER A 160 -15.74 17.28 16.73
N LEU A 161 -15.54 18.59 16.59
CA LEU A 161 -16.58 19.50 16.10
C LEU A 161 -16.79 19.29 14.59
N GLN A 162 -15.72 19.29 13.80
CA GLN A 162 -15.79 19.08 12.36
C GLN A 162 -16.41 17.72 12.01
N HIS A 163 -16.03 16.66 12.74
CA HIS A 163 -16.62 15.33 12.50
C HIS A 163 -18.14 15.33 12.79
N ARG A 164 -18.59 15.97 13.86
CA ARG A 164 -20.02 16.10 14.17
C ARG A 164 -20.77 16.92 13.12
N GLN A 165 -20.17 18.03 12.64
CA GLN A 165 -20.75 18.85 11.57
C GLN A 165 -20.87 18.07 10.28
N PHE A 166 -19.84 17.32 9.89
CA PHE A 166 -19.87 16.47 8.71
C PHE A 166 -20.98 15.42 8.80
N LYS A 167 -21.13 14.75 9.96
CA LYS A 167 -22.22 13.78 10.16
C LYS A 167 -23.61 14.40 10.07
N ALA A 168 -23.81 15.59 10.64
CA ALA A 168 -25.08 16.31 10.53
C ALA A 168 -25.37 16.66 9.06
N PHE A 169 -24.37 17.17 8.34
CA PHE A 169 -24.46 17.47 6.92
C PHE A 169 -24.82 16.24 6.07
N LEU A 170 -24.22 15.07 6.34
CA LEU A 170 -24.57 13.82 5.65
C LEU A 170 -26.04 13.43 5.82
N GLN A 171 -26.62 13.68 7.00
CA GLN A 171 -28.04 13.44 7.27
C GLN A 171 -28.94 14.45 6.55
N GLU A 172 -28.50 15.70 6.42
CA GLU A 172 -29.24 16.75 5.71
C GLU A 172 -29.33 16.50 4.21
N VAL A 173 -28.29 15.92 3.61
CA VAL A 173 -28.25 15.61 2.16
C VAL A 173 -28.73 14.19 1.83
N ASP A 174 -29.26 13.45 2.81
CA ASP A 174 -29.70 12.05 2.67
C ASP A 174 -28.64 11.16 2.00
N ALA A 175 -27.40 11.27 2.46
CA ALA A 175 -26.28 10.57 1.86
C ALA A 175 -26.36 9.04 2.04
N GLU A 176 -25.77 8.28 1.09
CA GLU A 176 -25.73 6.81 1.14
C GLU A 176 -25.12 6.25 2.45
N PHE A 177 -24.17 6.97 3.04
CA PHE A 177 -23.52 6.58 4.29
C PHE A 177 -23.61 7.68 5.35
N ASP A 178 -23.91 7.29 6.60
CA ASP A 178 -24.01 8.23 7.73
C ASP A 178 -22.64 8.76 8.25
N ASP A 179 -21.53 8.14 7.83
CA ASP A 179 -20.18 8.51 8.26
C ASP A 179 -19.11 7.89 7.34
N LEU A 180 -17.97 8.56 7.25
CA LEU A 180 -16.73 7.98 6.72
C LEU A 180 -16.19 6.92 7.68
N LEU A 181 -15.27 6.06 7.27
CA LEU A 181 -14.58 5.13 8.18
C LEU A 181 -13.22 5.68 8.60
N LEU A 182 -12.91 5.70 9.90
CA LEU A 182 -11.60 6.08 10.38
C LEU A 182 -10.61 4.98 10.02
N HIS A 183 -9.55 5.33 9.30
CA HIS A 183 -8.49 4.40 9.02
C HIS A 183 -7.51 4.36 10.22
N ASN A 184 -7.54 3.29 11.02
CA ASN A 184 -6.37 2.88 11.80
C ASN A 184 -5.49 1.93 10.96
N ASN A 185 -4.17 1.98 11.12
CA ASN A 185 -3.19 1.27 10.28
C ASN A 185 -3.20 -0.29 10.42
N ILE A 186 -4.35 -0.92 10.61
CA ILE A 186 -4.40 -2.28 11.20
C ILE A 186 -4.98 -3.36 10.25
N ARG A 187 -5.50 -3.05 9.05
CA ARG A 187 -5.84 -4.11 8.08
C ARG A 187 -6.04 -3.59 6.65
N TRP A 188 -5.60 -4.32 5.63
CA TRP A 188 -5.82 -3.92 4.24
C TRP A 188 -7.32 -3.94 3.87
N LEU A 189 -8.11 -4.81 4.52
CA LEU A 189 -9.57 -4.90 4.37
C LEU A 189 -10.29 -3.59 4.75
N SER A 190 -9.78 -2.85 5.74
CA SER A 190 -10.40 -1.57 6.11
C SER A 190 -10.15 -0.51 5.06
N LYS A 191 -9.09 -0.63 4.24
CA LYS A 191 -8.81 0.30 3.14
C LYS A 191 -9.86 0.20 2.04
N GLY A 192 -10.28 -1.00 1.66
CA GLY A 192 -11.36 -1.20 0.70
C GLY A 192 -12.70 -0.61 1.18
N ALA A 193 -13.05 -0.84 2.45
CA ALA A 193 -14.25 -0.26 3.04
C ALA A 193 -14.19 1.28 3.15
N VAL A 194 -13.01 1.84 3.47
CA VAL A 194 -12.77 3.29 3.47
C VAL A 194 -12.95 3.88 2.07
N LEU A 195 -12.37 3.24 1.04
CA LEU A 195 -12.52 3.66 -0.35
C LEU A 195 -13.99 3.64 -0.78
N LYS A 196 -14.71 2.55 -0.50
CA LYS A 196 -16.12 2.40 -0.88
C LYS A 196 -16.97 3.52 -0.29
N ARG A 197 -16.82 3.82 1.01
CA ARG A 197 -17.54 4.94 1.64
C ARG A 197 -17.09 6.31 1.13
N PHE A 198 -15.79 6.47 0.89
CA PHE A 198 -15.27 7.72 0.33
C PHE A 198 -15.89 7.99 -1.04
N PHE A 199 -15.93 6.98 -1.91
CA PHE A 199 -16.48 7.10 -3.25
C PHE A 199 -18.00 7.38 -3.23
N GLY A 200 -18.78 6.64 -2.44
CA GLY A 200 -20.23 6.90 -2.31
C GLY A 200 -20.58 8.23 -1.64
N LEU A 201 -19.65 8.83 -0.89
CA LEU A 201 -19.80 10.15 -0.29
C LEU A 201 -19.11 11.27 -1.07
N ARG A 202 -18.61 11.02 -2.28
CA ARG A 202 -17.78 11.97 -3.04
C ARG A 202 -18.43 13.35 -3.18
N ASP A 203 -19.69 13.41 -3.60
CA ASP A 203 -20.40 14.67 -3.83
C ASP A 203 -20.64 15.44 -2.52
N ALA A 204 -21.05 14.72 -1.47
CA ALA A 204 -21.21 15.29 -0.14
C ALA A 204 -19.88 15.85 0.41
N ILE A 205 -18.77 15.13 0.20
CA ILE A 205 -17.44 15.57 0.63
C ILE A 205 -16.98 16.80 -0.17
N LEU A 206 -17.23 16.84 -1.48
CA LEU A 206 -16.95 18.00 -2.33
C LEU A 206 -17.70 19.24 -1.83
N GLN A 207 -18.99 19.10 -1.53
CA GLN A 207 -19.81 20.20 -1.02
C GLN A 207 -19.32 20.65 0.36
N PHE A 208 -19.09 19.71 1.29
CA PHE A 208 -18.64 20.02 2.64
C PHE A 208 -17.26 20.71 2.69
N LEU A 209 -16.33 20.32 1.81
CA LEU A 209 -15.00 20.92 1.76
C LEU A 209 -14.96 22.25 0.99
N SER A 210 -15.97 22.55 0.17
CA SER A 210 -16.03 23.83 -0.57
C SER A 210 -16.14 25.05 0.35
N ASP A 211 -16.64 24.86 1.58
CA ASP A 211 -16.75 25.91 2.60
C ASP A 211 -15.46 26.09 3.43
N ASP A 212 -14.49 25.17 3.33
CA ASP A 212 -13.21 25.26 4.05
C ASP A 212 -12.15 25.96 3.17
N SER A 213 -11.79 27.18 3.53
CA SER A 213 -10.81 27.99 2.78
C SER A 213 -9.34 27.62 3.04
N SER A 214 -9.06 26.48 3.70
CA SER A 214 -7.69 26.05 3.96
C SER A 214 -7.03 25.44 2.73
N SER A 215 -5.71 25.64 2.59
CA SER A 215 -4.94 25.08 1.46
C SER A 215 -5.06 23.56 1.35
N HIS A 216 -5.25 22.88 2.49
CA HIS A 216 -5.41 21.42 2.53
C HIS A 216 -6.75 20.99 1.94
N ALA A 217 -7.83 21.72 2.22
CA ALA A 217 -9.13 21.46 1.61
C ALA A 217 -9.08 21.68 0.10
N GLU A 218 -8.43 22.75 -0.36
CA GLU A 218 -8.24 23.02 -1.80
C GLU A 218 -7.44 21.91 -2.51
N GLU A 219 -6.34 21.43 -1.91
CA GLU A 219 -5.59 20.27 -2.44
C GLU A 219 -6.47 19.02 -2.59
N PHE A 220 -7.35 18.75 -1.61
CA PHE A 220 -8.28 17.63 -1.66
C PHE A 220 -9.40 17.81 -2.69
N LEU A 221 -9.94 19.03 -2.83
CA LEU A 221 -10.91 19.36 -3.86
C LEU A 221 -10.32 19.15 -5.26
N ASN A 222 -9.09 19.62 -5.50
CA ASN A 222 -8.39 19.43 -6.76
C ASN A 222 -8.16 17.94 -7.06
N PHE A 223 -7.79 17.15 -6.05
CA PHE A 223 -7.66 15.70 -6.19
C PHE A 223 -8.98 15.01 -6.59
N MET A 224 -10.12 15.41 -6.00
CA MET A 224 -11.43 14.81 -6.30
C MET A 224 -12.07 15.27 -7.62
N ARG A 225 -11.62 16.41 -8.14
CA ARG A 225 -12.04 16.96 -9.44
C ARG A 225 -11.22 16.40 -10.61
N ASP A 226 -10.06 15.80 -10.33
CA ASP A 226 -9.23 15.14 -11.34
C ASP A 226 -9.88 13.80 -11.73
N GLU A 227 -10.37 13.71 -12.96
CA GLU A 227 -11.06 12.53 -13.51
C GLU A 227 -10.19 11.28 -13.41
N HIS A 228 -8.91 11.38 -13.80
CA HIS A 228 -7.98 10.25 -13.77
C HIS A 228 -7.73 9.75 -12.34
N GLN A 229 -7.63 10.66 -11.35
CA GLN A 229 -7.53 10.23 -9.95
C GLN A 229 -8.79 9.49 -9.48
N MET A 230 -9.98 9.91 -9.92
CA MET A 230 -11.25 9.29 -9.53
C MET A 230 -11.48 7.95 -10.22
N GLU A 231 -11.06 7.81 -11.48
CA GLU A 231 -10.99 6.51 -12.16
C GLU A 231 -10.11 5.52 -11.39
N VAL A 232 -8.92 5.98 -10.95
CA VAL A 232 -8.04 5.14 -10.13
C VAL A 232 -8.68 4.79 -8.79
N VAL A 233 -9.38 5.72 -8.13
CA VAL A 233 -10.15 5.41 -6.90
C VAL A 233 -11.23 4.37 -7.18
N ALA A 234 -12.01 4.53 -8.24
CA ALA A 234 -13.10 3.63 -8.61
C ALA A 234 -12.59 2.21 -8.90
N PHE A 235 -11.50 2.09 -9.67
CA PHE A 235 -10.80 0.82 -9.87
C PHE A 235 -10.35 0.19 -8.53
N LEU A 236 -9.78 1.01 -7.63
CA LEU A 236 -9.34 0.53 -6.32
C LEU A 236 -10.52 0.08 -5.44
N VAL A 237 -11.69 0.72 -5.51
CA VAL A 237 -12.90 0.26 -4.82
C VAL A 237 -13.24 -1.17 -5.25
N ASP A 238 -13.39 -1.38 -6.56
CA ASP A 238 -13.81 -2.66 -7.14
C ASP A 238 -12.79 -3.78 -6.86
N ILE A 239 -11.49 -3.56 -7.12
CA ILE A 239 -10.47 -4.60 -6.92
C ILE A 239 -10.31 -4.97 -5.44
N PHE A 240 -10.46 -3.99 -4.52
CA PHE A 240 -10.44 -4.27 -3.10
C PHE A 240 -11.68 -5.06 -2.65
N GLU A 241 -12.84 -4.87 -3.27
CA GLU A 241 -14.05 -5.67 -2.99
C GLU A 241 -13.86 -7.14 -3.41
N HIS A 242 -13.29 -7.38 -4.58
CA HIS A 242 -12.93 -8.73 -5.03
C HIS A 242 -11.94 -9.42 -4.10
N LEU A 243 -10.87 -8.70 -3.73
CA LEU A 243 -9.85 -9.22 -2.82
C LEU A 243 -10.40 -9.41 -1.39
N ASN A 244 -11.34 -8.56 -0.93
CA ASN A 244 -12.02 -8.74 0.36
C ASN A 244 -12.90 -10.01 0.34
N THR A 245 -13.60 -10.27 -0.76
CA THR A 245 -14.38 -11.51 -0.96
C THR A 245 -13.49 -12.74 -0.88
N LEU A 246 -12.34 -12.75 -1.56
CA LEU A 246 -11.35 -13.82 -1.44
C LEU A 246 -10.89 -13.96 0.02
N ASN A 247 -10.51 -12.86 0.65
CA ASN A 247 -9.98 -12.90 2.01
C ASN A 247 -11.00 -13.47 3.01
N LEU A 248 -12.28 -13.10 2.91
CA LEU A 248 -13.34 -13.68 3.73
C LEU A 248 -13.49 -15.19 3.50
N ALA A 249 -13.41 -15.63 2.24
CA ALA A 249 -13.45 -17.04 1.90
C ALA A 249 -12.28 -17.83 2.54
N LEU A 250 -11.11 -17.18 2.68
CA LEU A 250 -9.91 -17.77 3.31
C LEU A 250 -9.91 -17.75 4.84
N GLN A 251 -10.72 -16.91 5.48
CA GLN A 251 -10.73 -16.70 6.95
C GLN A 251 -11.89 -17.41 7.68
N GLY A 252 -12.80 -18.08 6.95
CA GLY A 252 -13.94 -18.78 7.53
C GLY A 252 -13.54 -19.90 8.49
N LYS A 253 -14.23 -20.03 9.63
CA LYS A 253 -14.09 -21.21 10.51
C LYS A 253 -14.59 -22.45 9.74
N GLN A 254 -13.92 -23.59 9.92
CA GLN A 254 -14.25 -24.90 9.29
C GLN A 254 -13.87 -25.09 7.80
N ARG A 255 -12.96 -24.28 7.24
CA ARG A 255 -12.41 -24.55 5.90
C ARG A 255 -11.28 -25.59 5.96
N VAL A 256 -11.30 -26.56 5.06
CA VAL A 256 -10.15 -27.45 4.85
C VAL A 256 -9.14 -26.84 3.87
N ILE A 257 -7.91 -27.33 3.88
CA ILE A 257 -6.83 -26.83 2.99
C ILE A 257 -7.25 -26.86 1.52
N PHE A 258 -8.03 -27.87 1.12
CA PHE A 258 -8.55 -28.01 -0.24
C PHE A 258 -9.46 -26.83 -0.63
N ASP A 259 -10.40 -26.41 0.24
CA ASP A 259 -11.28 -25.26 -0.01
C ASP A 259 -10.50 -23.95 -0.18
N LEU A 260 -9.43 -23.77 0.61
CA LEU A 260 -8.57 -22.60 0.52
C LEU A 260 -7.82 -22.58 -0.81
N TRP A 261 -7.29 -23.74 -1.22
CA TRP A 261 -6.60 -23.89 -2.50
C TRP A 261 -7.53 -23.63 -3.68
N GLU A 262 -8.75 -24.19 -3.66
CA GLU A 262 -9.76 -23.93 -4.69
C GLU A 262 -10.14 -22.45 -4.76
N SER A 263 -10.33 -21.80 -3.61
CA SER A 263 -10.65 -20.37 -3.55
C SER A 263 -9.55 -19.51 -4.18
N VAL A 264 -8.28 -19.80 -3.86
CA VAL A 264 -7.14 -19.08 -4.46
C VAL A 264 -7.02 -19.40 -5.95
N LYS A 265 -7.20 -20.65 -6.36
CA LYS A 265 -7.13 -21.06 -7.77
C LYS A 265 -8.22 -20.36 -8.58
N ALA A 266 -9.47 -20.43 -8.13
CA ALA A 266 -10.59 -19.76 -8.77
C ALA A 266 -10.38 -18.24 -8.87
N PHE A 267 -9.80 -17.62 -7.82
CA PHE A 267 -9.48 -16.19 -7.87
C PHE A 267 -8.39 -15.85 -8.90
N LYS A 268 -7.38 -16.70 -9.08
CA LYS A 268 -6.38 -16.50 -10.15
C LYS A 268 -7.02 -16.54 -11.54
N GLU A 269 -7.93 -17.47 -11.79
CA GLU A 269 -8.68 -17.51 -13.06
C GLU A 269 -9.55 -16.25 -13.22
N LYS A 270 -10.19 -15.78 -12.14
CA LYS A 270 -10.93 -14.51 -12.14
C LYS A 270 -10.06 -13.31 -12.51
N LEU A 271 -8.80 -13.24 -12.03
CA LEU A 271 -7.89 -12.15 -12.39
C LEU A 271 -7.60 -12.11 -13.89
N VAL A 272 -7.54 -13.25 -14.57
CA VAL A 272 -7.40 -13.32 -16.04
C VAL A 272 -8.65 -12.75 -16.70
N VAL A 273 -9.83 -13.18 -16.25
CA VAL A 273 -11.12 -12.66 -16.75
C VAL A 273 -11.25 -11.15 -16.52
N PHE A 274 -10.82 -10.65 -15.36
CA PHE A 274 -10.82 -9.23 -15.04
C PHE A 274 -9.89 -8.44 -15.95
N GLN A 275 -8.70 -8.98 -16.23
CA GLN A 275 -7.76 -8.36 -17.15
C GLN A 275 -8.37 -8.24 -18.55
N GLU A 276 -8.99 -9.31 -19.06
CA GLU A 276 -9.68 -9.28 -20.36
C GLU A 276 -10.86 -8.31 -20.38
N ASP A 277 -11.68 -8.28 -19.32
CA ASP A 277 -12.80 -7.36 -19.15
C ASP A 277 -12.38 -5.88 -19.18
N LEU A 278 -11.23 -5.56 -18.59
CA LEU A 278 -10.64 -4.23 -18.61
C LEU A 278 -10.02 -3.88 -19.96
N GLN A 279 -9.30 -4.82 -20.60
CA GLN A 279 -8.69 -4.61 -21.92
C GLN A 279 -9.73 -4.40 -23.02
N LEU A 280 -10.89 -5.06 -22.89
CA LEU A 280 -12.02 -4.88 -23.79
C LEU A 280 -12.92 -3.70 -23.38
N GLU A 281 -12.56 -2.95 -22.34
CA GLU A 281 -13.30 -1.81 -21.79
C GLU A 281 -14.76 -2.12 -21.41
N LYS A 282 -15.09 -3.40 -21.18
CA LYS A 282 -16.44 -3.85 -20.83
C LYS A 282 -16.80 -3.51 -19.38
N ARG A 283 -15.80 -3.61 -18.49
CA ARG A 283 -15.88 -3.25 -17.06
C ARG A 283 -17.07 -3.91 -16.34
N LEU A 284 -17.44 -5.12 -16.74
CA LEU A 284 -18.57 -5.84 -16.15
C LEU A 284 -18.31 -6.25 -14.70
N HIS A 285 -17.05 -6.49 -14.35
CA HIS A 285 -16.63 -6.86 -13.00
C HIS A 285 -16.13 -5.66 -12.19
N PHE A 286 -16.19 -4.45 -12.76
CA PHE A 286 -15.74 -3.20 -12.15
C PHE A 286 -16.88 -2.18 -12.20
N PRO A 287 -17.99 -2.42 -11.46
CA PRO A 287 -19.18 -1.59 -11.53
C PRO A 287 -18.93 -0.14 -11.11
N THR A 288 -18.14 0.10 -10.06
CA THR A 288 -17.83 1.46 -9.62
C THR A 288 -17.03 2.22 -10.68
N LEU A 289 -16.03 1.57 -11.28
CA LEU A 289 -15.28 2.14 -12.41
C LEU A 289 -16.15 2.40 -13.63
N LYS A 290 -17.11 1.52 -13.90
CA LYS A 290 -18.05 1.67 -15.02
C LYS A 290 -19.00 2.85 -14.80
N GLU A 291 -19.46 3.06 -13.58
CA GLU A 291 -20.33 4.17 -13.20
C GLU A 291 -19.61 5.52 -13.27
N ASP A 292 -18.38 5.62 -12.75
CA ASP A 292 -17.57 6.86 -12.79
C ASP A 292 -17.30 7.33 -14.22
N LEU A 293 -17.07 6.38 -15.13
CA LEU A 293 -16.82 6.63 -16.55
C LEU A 293 -18.09 6.80 -17.39
N ALA A 294 -19.27 6.63 -16.81
CA ALA A 294 -20.51 6.86 -17.54
C ALA A 294 -20.65 8.37 -17.80
N PRO A 295 -20.99 8.80 -19.02
CA PRO A 295 -21.23 10.21 -19.30
C PRO A 295 -22.35 10.68 -18.37
N SER A 296 -22.05 11.70 -17.55
CA SER A 296 -22.99 12.30 -16.62
C SER A 296 -24.27 12.66 -17.39
N ALA A 297 -25.40 12.12 -16.95
CA ALA A 297 -26.72 12.40 -17.51
C ALA A 297 -27.10 13.85 -17.21
N GLY A 298 -26.47 14.81 -17.89
CA GLY A 298 -26.57 16.23 -17.57
C GLY A 298 -25.95 17.19 -18.57
N GLN A 299 -25.24 16.73 -19.61
CA GLN A 299 -24.86 17.57 -20.75
C GLN A 299 -25.57 17.12 -22.02
N LYS A 300 -26.87 17.47 -22.12
CA LYS A 300 -27.53 17.60 -23.42
C LYS A 300 -27.46 19.06 -23.84
N THR A 301 -26.62 19.30 -24.86
CA THR A 301 -26.57 20.41 -25.83
C THR A 301 -26.53 21.83 -25.30
#